data_AF-W8BP89-F1
#
_entry.id   AF-W8BP89-F1
#
_cell.length_a   1.000
_cell.length_b   1.000
_cell.length_c   1.000
_cell.angle_alpha   90.00
_cell.angle_beta   90.00
_cell.angle_gamma   90.00
#
_symmetry.space_group_name_H-M   'P 1'
#
loop_
_entity.id
_entity.type
_entity.pdbx_description
1 polymer ?
#
loop_
_entity_poly.entity_id
_entity_poly.type
_entity_poly.pdbx_seq_one_letter_code
_entity_poly.pdbx_strand_id
1 'polypeptide(L)'
;WWDWQGIIHYELLPYGQILNTDLYCQQLDRLKEAIAQKRPDLDNSSGIVFHLDYTRPHTSIVTRQKLRELGWEVILHPPYSPDLAPSDYHLFLSMANNFGGEKFASRQGCENRPPPLRVRDSRIYPR
;
A
#
# COMPACT_ATOMS: atom_id res chain seq x y z
N TRP A 1 1.03 1.68 0.30
CA TRP A 1 -0.39 2.03 0.06
C TRP A 1 -0.52 3.01 -1.08
N TRP A 2 -1.43 2.72 -2.00
CA TRP A 2 -1.58 3.46 -3.25
C TRP A 2 -2.99 3.29 -3.81
N ASP A 3 -3.39 4.22 -4.67
CA ASP A 3 -4.65 4.20 -5.40
C ASP A 3 -4.39 4.47 -6.90
N TRP A 4 -5.45 4.59 -7.69
CA TRP A 4 -5.36 4.91 -9.11
C TRP A 4 -4.70 6.27 -9.39
N GLN A 5 -4.63 7.19 -8.40
CA GLN A 5 -3.94 8.47 -8.50
C GLN A 5 -2.45 8.39 -8.08
N GLY A 6 -1.98 7.26 -7.54
CA GLY A 6 -0.56 7.00 -7.24
C GLY A 6 -0.28 6.58 -5.79
N ILE A 7 0.98 6.70 -5.38
CA ILE A 7 1.43 6.29 -4.03
C ILE A 7 0.90 7.28 -2.98
N ILE A 8 0.16 6.77 -2.00
CA ILE A 8 -0.32 7.55 -0.85
C ILE A 8 0.73 7.55 0.25
N HIS A 9 1.18 6.36 0.67
CA HIS A 9 2.16 6.19 1.74
C HIS A 9 2.96 4.91 1.51
N TYR A 10 4.23 4.91 1.88
CA TYR A 10 5.06 3.71 1.91
C TYR A 10 6.13 3.87 2.99
N GLU A 11 6.57 2.74 3.55
CA GLU A 11 7.63 2.73 4.54
C GLU A 11 8.60 1.60 4.23
N LEU A 12 9.90 1.91 4.30
CA LEU A 12 10.95 0.91 4.24
C LEU A 12 11.34 0.54 5.67
N LEU A 13 11.09 -0.72 6.03
CA LEU A 13 11.49 -1.22 7.35
C LEU A 13 13.02 -1.35 7.45
N PRO A 14 13.59 -1.12 8.64
CA PRO A 14 14.97 -1.47 8.93
C PRO A 14 15.32 -2.90 8.53
N TYR A 15 16.58 -3.11 8.15
CA TYR A 15 17.07 -4.43 7.76
C TYR A 15 16.86 -5.45 8.89
N GLY A 16 16.29 -6.60 8.55
CA GLY A 16 16.01 -7.68 9.50
C GLY A 16 14.77 -7.49 10.38
N GLN A 17 14.08 -6.34 10.29
CA GLN A 17 12.83 -6.13 11.01
C GLN A 17 11.66 -6.80 10.28
N ILE A 18 10.89 -7.61 11.00
CA ILE A 18 9.69 -8.27 10.49
C ILE A 18 8.47 -7.39 10.79
N LEU A 19 7.54 -7.31 9.83
CA LEU A 19 6.25 -6.67 10.06
C LEU A 19 5.42 -7.50 11.04
N ASN A 20 5.17 -6.94 12.22
CA ASN A 20 4.26 -7.50 13.21
C ASN A 20 2.95 -6.70 13.24
N THR A 21 1.98 -7.20 13.98
CA THR A 21 0.65 -6.60 14.10
C THR A 21 0.69 -5.18 14.65
N ASP A 22 1.47 -4.92 15.69
CA ASP A 22 1.52 -3.61 16.36
C ASP A 22 2.10 -2.53 15.43
N LEU A 23 3.20 -2.86 14.76
CA LEU A 23 3.82 -2.01 13.77
C LEU A 23 2.87 -1.75 12.60
N TYR A 24 2.16 -2.78 12.14
CA TYR A 24 1.16 -2.60 11.09
C TYR A 24 0.04 -1.65 11.50
N CYS A 25 -0.47 -1.74 12.73
CA CYS A 25 -1.48 -0.81 13.25
C CYS A 25 -0.97 0.63 13.29
N GLN A 26 0.28 0.86 13.71
CA GLN A 26 0.90 2.19 13.67
C GLN A 26 1.04 2.73 12.24
N GLN A 27 1.31 1.84 11.28
CA GLN A 27 1.37 2.23 9.88
C GLN A 27 0.00 2.64 9.32
N LEU A 28 -1.08 1.99 9.77
CA LEU A 28 -2.44 2.38 9.40
C LEU A 28 -2.81 3.78 9.93
N ASP A 29 -2.34 4.15 11.12
CA ASP A 29 -2.52 5.50 11.66
C ASP A 29 -1.82 6.56 10.79
N ARG A 30 -0.54 6.34 10.46
CA ARG A 30 0.21 7.24 9.56
C ARG A 30 -0.40 7.29 8.16
N LEU A 31 -0.95 6.16 7.69
CA LEU A 31 -1.66 6.11 6.43
C LEU A 31 -2.93 6.98 6.47
N LYS A 32 -3.70 6.95 7.55
CA LYS A 32 -4.89 7.81 7.70
C LYS A 32 -4.52 9.28 7.62
N GLU A 33 -3.44 9.69 8.28
CA GLU A 33 -2.90 11.05 8.17
C GLU A 33 -2.48 11.41 6.74
N ALA A 34 -1.79 10.49 6.05
CA ALA A 34 -1.37 10.69 4.67
C ALA A 34 -2.57 10.78 3.69
N ILE A 35 -3.64 10.03 3.94
CA ILE A 35 -4.89 10.10 3.17
C ILE A 35 -5.53 11.47 3.36
N ALA A 36 -5.66 11.94 4.60
CA ALA A 36 -6.23 13.26 4.89
C ALA A 36 -5.46 14.40 4.18
N GLN A 37 -4.14 14.27 4.06
CA GLN A 37 -3.30 15.26 3.37
C GLN A 37 -3.36 15.16 1.84
N LYS A 38 -3.25 13.95 1.28
CA LYS A 38 -3.10 13.74 -0.17
C LYS A 38 -4.42 13.52 -0.91
N ARG A 39 -5.47 13.14 -0.19
CA ARG A 39 -6.79 12.74 -0.72
C ARG A 39 -7.92 13.24 0.21
N PRO A 40 -8.06 14.56 0.41
CA PRO A 40 -9.10 15.10 1.29
C PRO A 40 -10.51 14.68 0.86
N ASP A 41 -10.74 14.46 -0.44
CA ASP A 41 -12.03 13.99 -0.97
C ASP A 41 -12.39 12.58 -0.45
N LEU A 42 -11.39 11.69 -0.34
CA LEU A 42 -11.58 10.32 0.17
C LEU A 42 -11.80 10.31 1.69
N ASP A 43 -11.19 11.25 2.41
CA ASP A 43 -11.35 11.36 3.85
C ASP A 43 -12.76 11.81 4.24
N ASN A 44 -13.36 12.67 3.41
CA ASN A 44 -14.71 13.20 3.60
C ASN A 44 -15.80 12.25 3.07
N SER A 45 -15.49 11.37 2.12
CA SER A 45 -16.42 10.36 1.61
C SER A 45 -16.33 9.10 2.48
N SER A 46 -17.40 8.76 3.20
CA SER A 46 -17.48 7.67 4.17
C SER A 46 -17.45 6.26 3.52
N GLY A 47 -16.38 5.89 2.83
CA GLY A 47 -16.32 4.62 2.09
C GLY A 47 -14.95 4.27 1.54
N ILE A 48 -13.89 4.35 2.36
CA ILE A 48 -12.57 3.84 1.96
C ILE A 48 -12.62 2.31 1.97
N VAL A 49 -12.51 1.73 0.79
CA VAL A 49 -12.40 0.28 0.59
C VAL A 49 -10.94 -0.12 0.52
N PHE A 50 -10.49 -0.92 1.47
CA PHE A 50 -9.12 -1.35 1.64
C PHE A 50 -8.93 -2.78 1.16
N HIS A 51 -8.11 -2.96 0.12
CA HIS A 51 -7.78 -4.27 -0.43
C HIS A 51 -6.56 -4.85 0.30
N LEU A 52 -6.75 -5.98 1.00
CA LEU A 52 -5.69 -6.62 1.78
C LEU A 52 -5.43 -8.06 1.36
N ASP A 53 -4.15 -8.43 1.43
CA ASP A 53 -3.71 -9.80 1.35
C ASP A 53 -3.94 -10.57 2.67
N TYR A 54 -4.00 -11.89 2.55
CA TYR A 54 -4.24 -12.87 3.61
C TYR A 54 -2.89 -13.22 4.23
N THR A 55 -2.27 -12.24 4.88
CA THR A 55 -1.08 -12.48 5.71
C THR A 55 -1.45 -12.38 7.18
N ARG A 56 -0.74 -13.15 8.01
CA ARG A 56 -1.02 -13.26 9.46
C ARG A 56 -1.12 -11.91 10.20
N PRO A 57 -0.23 -10.92 10.00
CA PRO A 57 -0.39 -9.63 10.66
C PRO A 57 -1.65 -8.92 10.20
N HIS A 58 -2.00 -9.01 8.91
CA HIS A 58 -3.15 -8.29 8.34
C HIS A 58 -4.50 -8.91 8.74
N THR A 59 -4.56 -10.22 8.96
CA THR A 59 -5.77 -10.92 9.39
C THR A 59 -5.94 -11.00 10.91
N SER A 60 -5.02 -10.41 11.67
CA SER A 60 -5.06 -10.44 13.13
C SER A 60 -6.31 -9.72 13.67
N ILE A 61 -6.76 -10.12 14.86
CA ILE A 61 -7.93 -9.51 15.52
C ILE A 61 -7.69 -8.01 15.75
N VAL A 62 -6.49 -7.65 16.20
CA VAL A 62 -6.10 -6.27 16.48
C VAL A 62 -6.16 -5.41 15.22
N THR A 63 -5.62 -5.90 14.10
CA THR A 63 -5.68 -5.18 12.82
C THR A 63 -7.11 -5.02 12.32
N ARG A 64 -7.95 -6.06 12.43
CA ARG A 64 -9.37 -5.97 12.04
C ARG A 64 -10.13 -4.97 12.90
N GLN A 65 -9.83 -4.92 14.19
CA GLN A 65 -10.40 -3.92 15.09
C GLN A 65 -9.96 -2.51 14.68
N LYS A 66 -8.67 -2.31 14.42
CA LYS A 66 -8.11 -1.02 14.00
C LYS A 66 -8.75 -0.52 12.70
N LEU A 67 -8.93 -1.38 11.70
CA LEU A 67 -9.58 -1.03 10.44
C LEU A 67 -11.04 -0.60 10.65
N ARG A 68 -11.74 -1.24 11.60
CA ARG A 68 -13.10 -0.84 11.98
C ARG A 68 -13.13 0.51 12.69
N GLU A 69 -12.18 0.78 13.58
CA GLU A 69 -12.04 2.08 14.27
C GLU A 69 -11.77 3.21 13.27
N LEU A 70 -11.02 2.95 12.21
CA LEU A 70 -10.77 3.89 11.11
C LEU A 70 -11.97 4.06 10.17
N GLY A 71 -13.01 3.23 10.30
CA GLY A 71 -14.19 3.24 9.44
C GLY A 71 -13.92 2.74 8.02
N TRP A 72 -12.90 1.91 7.82
CA TRP A 72 -12.53 1.38 6.50
C TRP A 72 -13.18 0.03 6.26
N GLU A 73 -13.77 -0.13 5.07
CA GLU A 73 -14.27 -1.41 4.60
C GLU A 73 -13.10 -2.25 4.10
N VAL A 74 -13.09 -3.55 4.38
CA VAL A 74 -11.97 -4.44 4.04
C VAL A 74 -12.43 -5.47 3.03
N ILE A 75 -11.80 -5.46 1.85
CA ILE A 75 -11.89 -6.56 0.89
C ILE A 75 -10.70 -7.47 1.11
N LEU A 76 -10.98 -8.69 1.57
CA LEU A 76 -9.97 -9.73 1.72
C LEU A 76 -9.78 -10.44 0.38
N HIS A 77 -8.53 -10.54 -0.07
CA HIS A 77 -8.22 -11.38 -1.21
C HIS A 77 -8.27 -12.87 -0.79
N PRO A 78 -8.57 -13.80 -1.72
CA PRO A 78 -8.41 -15.22 -1.48
C PRO A 78 -6.91 -15.58 -1.33
N PRO A 79 -6.56 -16.57 -0.49
CA PRO A 79 -5.17 -17.02 -0.33
C PRO A 79 -4.55 -17.44 -1.67
N TYR A 80 -3.24 -17.19 -1.83
CA TYR A 80 -2.42 -17.64 -2.96
C TYR A 80 -2.87 -17.17 -4.36
N SER A 81 -3.48 -15.98 -4.44
CA SER A 81 -3.96 -15.39 -5.71
C SER A 81 -3.25 -14.07 -6.03
N PRO A 82 -1.94 -14.09 -6.34
CA PRO A 82 -1.17 -12.87 -6.63
C PRO A 82 -1.63 -12.16 -7.91
N ASP A 83 -2.25 -12.89 -8.84
CA ASP A 83 -2.90 -12.37 -10.04
C ASP A 83 -4.09 -11.46 -9.73
N LEU A 84 -4.71 -11.63 -8.55
CA LEU A 84 -5.83 -10.81 -8.09
C LEU A 84 -5.39 -9.60 -7.26
N ALA A 85 -4.13 -9.52 -6.85
CA ALA A 85 -3.61 -8.43 -6.03
C ALA A 85 -2.96 -7.35 -6.90
N PRO A 86 -3.53 -6.13 -7.00
CA PRO A 86 -2.97 -5.06 -7.82
C PRO A 86 -1.51 -4.73 -7.49
N SER A 87 -1.12 -4.84 -6.22
CA SER A 87 0.25 -4.60 -5.80
C SER A 87 1.22 -5.61 -6.41
N ASP A 88 0.85 -6.89 -6.49
CA ASP A 88 1.73 -7.96 -6.96
C ASP A 88 1.92 -7.92 -8.47
N TYR A 89 0.84 -7.93 -9.25
CA TYR A 89 0.95 -7.99 -10.71
C TYR A 89 1.34 -6.66 -11.36
N HIS A 90 1.09 -5.51 -10.72
CA HIS A 90 1.36 -4.20 -11.32
C HIS A 90 2.54 -3.49 -10.65
N LEU A 91 2.43 -3.18 -9.35
CA LEU A 91 3.42 -2.34 -8.67
C LEU A 91 4.76 -3.07 -8.48
N PHE A 92 4.74 -4.25 -7.86
CA PHE A 92 5.94 -5.04 -7.61
C PHE A 92 6.57 -5.54 -8.89
N LEU A 93 5.77 -5.95 -9.89
CA LEU A 93 6.28 -6.31 -11.21
C LEU A 93 6.99 -5.12 -11.90
N SER A 94 6.38 -3.93 -11.89
CA SER A 94 6.99 -2.72 -12.45
C SER A 94 8.30 -2.36 -11.73
N MET A 95 8.33 -2.46 -10.39
CA MET A 95 9.55 -2.26 -9.61
C MET A 95 10.62 -3.29 -9.95
N ALA A 96 10.29 -4.59 -10.03
CA ALA A 96 11.24 -5.63 -10.38
C ALA A 96 11.87 -5.37 -11.76
N ASN A 97 11.08 -4.96 -12.74
CA ASN A 97 11.57 -4.60 -14.07
C ASN A 97 12.45 -3.34 -14.04
N ASN A 98 12.08 -2.32 -13.26
CA ASN A 98 12.85 -1.09 -13.13
C ASN A 98 14.16 -1.30 -12.35
N PHE A 99 14.15 -2.23 -11.39
CA PHE A 99 15.27 -2.51 -10.49
C PHE A 99 16.17 -3.64 -10.99
N GLY A 100 15.78 -4.30 -12.09
CA GLY A 100 16.55 -5.36 -12.73
C GLY A 100 17.99 -4.94 -13.02
N GLY A 101 18.94 -5.66 -12.43
CA GLY A 101 20.38 -5.44 -12.62
C GLY A 101 21.03 -4.43 -11.67
N GLU A 102 20.26 -3.75 -10.82
CA GLU A 102 20.84 -2.80 -9.85
C GLU A 102 21.20 -3.46 -8.52
N LYS A 103 22.30 -2.98 -7.92
CA LYS A 103 22.73 -3.35 -6.58
C LYS A 103 22.73 -2.11 -5.71
N PHE A 104 21.88 -2.10 -4.68
CA PHE A 104 21.85 -1.03 -3.70
C PHE A 104 22.89 -1.28 -2.62
N ALA A 105 23.85 -0.37 -2.47
CA ALA A 105 24.92 -0.48 -1.47
C ALA A 105 24.51 0.06 -0.09
N SER A 106 23.38 0.78 -0.02
CA SER A 106 22.89 1.38 1.22
C SER A 106 21.38 1.50 1.21
N ARG A 107 20.78 1.54 2.40
CA ARG A 107 19.35 1.80 2.60
C ARG A 107 18.91 3.10 1.93
N GLN A 108 19.71 4.15 2.08
CA GLN A 108 19.42 5.45 1.48
C GLN A 108 19.40 5.38 -0.06
N GLY A 109 20.24 4.52 -0.64
CA GLY A 109 20.20 4.20 -2.08
C GLY A 109 18.87 3.57 -2.50
N CYS A 110 18.27 2.72 -1.66
CA CYS A 110 16.92 2.17 -1.91
C CYS A 110 15.84 3.24 -1.76
N GLU A 111 15.92 4.09 -0.73
CA GLU A 111 14.91 5.12 -0.44
C GLU A 111 14.85 6.19 -1.53
N ASN A 112 15.99 6.53 -2.13
CA ASN A 112 16.08 7.49 -3.23
C ASN A 112 15.44 7.00 -4.54
N ARG A 113 15.02 5.72 -4.61
CA ARG A 113 14.41 5.12 -5.79
C ARG A 113 12.97 4.72 -5.52
N PRO A 114 12.01 5.68 -5.56
CA PRO A 114 10.63 5.42 -5.20
C PRO A 114 9.95 4.47 -6.19
N PRO A 115 8.84 3.82 -5.77
CA PRO A 115 8.09 2.93 -6.65
C PRO A 115 7.61 3.64 -7.94
N PRO A 116 7.87 3.09 -9.13
CA PRO A 116 7.46 3.68 -10.39
C PRO A 116 5.98 3.36 -10.67
N LEU A 117 5.07 4.01 -9.94
CA LEU A 117 3.67 4.08 -10.35
C LEU A 117 3.50 5.18 -11.40
N ARG A 118 3.40 4.78 -12.66
CA ARG A 118 2.94 5.65 -13.73
C ARG A 118 1.42 5.77 -13.64
N VAL A 119 0.93 6.94 -13.20
CA VAL A 119 -0.48 7.29 -13.33
C VAL A 119 -0.78 7.37 -14.82
N ARG A 120 -1.69 6.53 -15.32
CA ARG A 120 -2.18 6.68 -16.71
C ARG A 120 -2.93 8.01 -16.76
N ASP A 121 -2.46 8.92 -17.61
CA ASP A 121 -3.07 10.23 -17.83
C ASP A 121 -4.57 10.04 -18.11
N SER A 122 -5.43 10.64 -17.29
CA SER A 122 -6.90 10.48 -17.35
C SER A 122 -7.53 11.09 -18.61
N ARG A 123 -6.70 11.59 -19.54
CA ARG A 123 -7.10 12.12 -20.84
C ARG A 123 -7.43 11.06 -21.90
N ILE A 124 -7.28 9.77 -21.62
CA ILE A 124 -7.39 8.71 -22.65
C ILE A 124 -8.77 8.03 -22.70
N TYR A 125 -9.66 8.25 -21.73
CA TYR A 125 -11.05 7.76 -21.81
C TYR A 125 -12.06 8.86 -21.45
N PRO A 126 -12.84 9.39 -22.41
CA PRO A 126 -13.98 10.25 -22.09
C PRO A 126 -15.08 9.43 -21.40
N ARG A 127 -15.82 10.09 -20.52
CA ARG A 127 -17.01 9.56 -19.83
C ARG A 127 -18.09 9.11 -20.81
#